data_AF-A0A523RDH2-F1
#
_entry.id   AF-A0A523RDH2-F1
#
_cell.length_a   1.000
_cell.length_b   1.000
_cell.length_c   1.000
_cell.angle_alpha   90.00
_cell.angle_beta   90.00
_cell.angle_gamma   90.00
#
_symmetry.space_group_name_H-M   'P 1'
#
loop_
_entity.id
_entity.type
_entity.pdbx_description
1 polymer ?
#
loop_
_entity_poly.entity_id
_entity_poly.type
_entity_poly.pdbx_seq_one_letter_code
_entity_poly.pdbx_strand_id
1 'polypeptide(L)'
;MHEKGRNLINIFLIRKKLLGKNNFCKFFPCHEGLEDCTFCYCPFYPCQEVDTGGRYIISKTSGKEVWSCTDCIFHHKQDIAYKILEGLIELNKNFSLISKEELKNLRKKIIINQISKNK
;
A
#
# COMPACT_ATOMS: atom_id res chain seq x y z
N MET A 1 -8.73 2.98 -6.70
CA MET A 1 -7.34 3.45 -6.90
C MET A 1 -7.23 4.28 -8.16
N HIS A 2 -6.36 5.29 -8.16
CA HIS A 2 -6.05 6.14 -9.32
C HIS A 2 -5.25 5.38 -10.40
N GLU A 3 -5.40 5.73 -11.67
CA GLU A 3 -4.75 5.05 -12.80
C GLU A 3 -3.22 5.09 -12.73
N LYS A 4 -2.63 6.25 -12.44
CA LYS A 4 -1.18 6.39 -12.21
C LYS A 4 -0.64 5.38 -11.20
N GLY A 5 -1.39 5.10 -10.14
CA GLY A 5 -1.02 4.09 -9.15
C GLY A 5 -1.01 2.67 -9.71
N ARG A 6 -2.02 2.32 -10.54
CA ARG A 6 -2.08 1.01 -11.21
C ARG A 6 -0.87 0.82 -12.12
N ASN A 7 -0.56 1.83 -12.93
CA ASN A 7 0.53 1.77 -13.89
C ASN A 7 1.89 1.64 -13.19
N LEU A 8 2.12 2.40 -12.11
CA LEU A 8 3.33 2.27 -11.31
C LEU A 8 3.47 0.87 -10.69
N ILE A 9 2.40 0.33 -10.11
CA ILE A 9 2.44 -1.02 -9.52
C ILE A 9 2.76 -2.07 -10.60
N ASN A 10 2.14 -2.00 -11.78
CA ASN A 10 2.45 -2.91 -12.88
C ASN A 10 3.93 -2.84 -13.30
N ILE A 11 4.53 -1.65 -13.33
CA ILE A 11 5.96 -1.50 -13.63
C ILE A 11 6.83 -2.25 -12.62
N PHE A 12 6.52 -2.15 -11.32
CA PHE A 12 7.27 -2.85 -10.27
C PHE A 12 7.04 -4.37 -10.31
N LEU A 13 5.84 -4.82 -10.67
CA LEU A 13 5.54 -6.24 -10.88
C LEU A 13 6.33 -6.83 -12.04
N ILE A 14 6.34 -6.16 -13.20
CA ILE A 14 7.10 -6.60 -14.38
C ILE A 14 8.59 -6.67 -14.06
N ARG A 15 9.11 -5.65 -13.36
CA ARG A 15 10.53 -5.59 -12.95
C ARG A 15 10.87 -6.56 -11.82
N LYS A 16 9.87 -7.08 -11.10
CA LYS A 16 10.03 -7.86 -9.87
C LYS A 16 10.99 -7.19 -8.87
N LYS A 17 10.93 -5.87 -8.78
CA LYS A 17 11.88 -5.07 -8.00
C LYS A 17 11.20 -3.86 -7.37
N LEU A 18 11.50 -3.63 -6.09
CA LEU A 18 11.10 -2.43 -5.38
C LEU A 18 11.84 -1.19 -5.89
N LEU A 19 11.19 -0.03 -5.78
CA LEU A 19 11.82 1.26 -5.99
C LEU A 19 12.78 1.61 -4.85
N GLY A 20 12.45 1.22 -3.61
CA GLY A 20 13.08 1.77 -2.41
C GLY A 20 12.60 3.19 -2.14
N LYS A 21 13.35 3.91 -1.30
CA LYS A 21 13.10 5.30 -0.95
C LYS A 21 13.29 6.23 -2.15
N ASN A 22 12.29 7.06 -2.46
CA ASN A 22 12.37 8.01 -3.57
C ASN A 22 12.56 9.45 -3.08
N ASN A 23 13.80 9.81 -2.79
CA ASN A 23 14.16 11.16 -2.31
C ASN A 23 13.93 12.27 -3.35
N PHE A 24 13.72 11.94 -4.63
CA PHE A 24 13.45 12.91 -5.70
C PHE A 24 11.95 13.18 -5.88
N CYS A 25 11.07 12.46 -5.18
CA CYS A 25 9.64 12.73 -5.22
C CYS A 25 9.35 14.09 -4.58
N LYS A 26 8.60 14.96 -5.27
CA LYS A 26 8.21 16.28 -4.75
C LYS A 26 7.36 16.25 -3.47
N PHE A 27 6.82 15.08 -3.13
CA PHE A 27 6.06 14.86 -1.92
C PHE A 27 6.90 14.20 -0.82
N PHE A 28 8.17 13.89 -1.07
CA PHE A 28 9.04 13.22 -0.12
C PHE A 28 9.63 14.23 0.90
N PRO A 29 9.66 13.90 2.21
CA PRO A 29 8.99 12.76 2.84
C PRO A 29 7.47 12.97 2.88
N CYS A 30 6.70 11.97 2.44
CA CYS A 30 5.23 12.04 2.48
C CYS A 30 4.72 11.93 3.93
N HIS A 31 5.52 11.30 4.80
CA HIS A 31 5.32 11.09 6.23
C HIS A 31 6.66 10.74 6.89
N GLU A 32 6.70 10.79 8.21
CA GLU A 32 7.91 10.49 8.98
C GLU A 32 8.21 8.98 9.02
N GLY A 33 9.49 8.62 9.10
CA GLY A 33 9.91 7.21 9.22
C GLY A 33 9.81 6.39 7.92
N LEU A 34 9.81 7.05 6.77
CA LEU A 34 9.72 6.41 5.45
C LEU A 34 10.96 5.58 5.07
N GLU A 35 10.75 4.30 4.76
CA GLU A 35 11.80 3.36 4.32
C GLU A 35 11.69 3.02 2.82
N ASP A 36 10.48 2.87 2.28
CA ASP A 36 10.21 2.48 0.88
C ASP A 36 9.11 3.36 0.26
N CYS A 37 9.18 3.66 -1.04
CA CYS A 37 8.20 4.48 -1.77
C CYS A 37 7.59 3.75 -2.98
N THR A 38 7.78 2.43 -3.09
CA THR A 38 7.30 1.61 -4.20
C THR A 38 5.78 1.65 -4.30
N PHE A 39 5.09 1.53 -3.17
CA PHE A 39 3.63 1.44 -3.12
C PHE A 39 2.94 2.72 -2.67
N CYS A 40 3.53 3.92 -2.89
CA CYS A 40 2.95 5.23 -2.51
C CYS A 40 1.46 5.37 -2.86
N TYR A 41 1.03 4.74 -3.97
CA TYR A 41 -0.38 4.46 -4.19
C TYR A 41 -0.73 3.12 -3.55
N CYS A 42 -1.30 3.19 -2.34
CA CYS A 42 -1.62 1.99 -1.57
C CYS A 42 -2.49 1.03 -2.40
N PRO A 43 -2.03 -0.21 -2.65
CA PRO A 43 -2.79 -1.19 -3.43
C PRO A 43 -4.08 -1.62 -2.73
N PHE A 44 -4.16 -1.40 -1.41
CA PHE A 44 -5.28 -1.82 -0.57
C PHE A 44 -6.32 -0.73 -0.33
N TYR A 45 -6.19 0.45 -0.94
CA TYR A 45 -7.09 1.57 -0.64
C TYR A 45 -8.51 1.40 -1.25
N PRO A 46 -9.59 1.66 -0.46
CA PRO A 46 -9.60 1.88 0.98
C PRO A 46 -9.46 0.54 1.73
N CYS A 47 -8.56 0.49 2.71
CA CYS A 47 -8.31 -0.73 3.47
C CYS A 47 -9.13 -0.82 4.76
N GLN A 48 -9.62 0.31 5.28
CA GLN A 48 -10.43 0.39 6.50
C GLN A 48 -9.72 -0.15 7.76
N GLU A 49 -8.38 -0.20 7.76
CA GLU A 49 -7.57 -0.69 8.88
C GLU A 49 -7.00 0.45 9.72
N VAL A 50 -7.54 0.61 10.94
CA VAL A 50 -7.18 1.69 11.87
C VAL A 50 -5.79 1.52 12.49
N ASP A 51 -5.37 0.27 12.76
CA ASP A 51 -4.08 -0.05 13.39
C ASP A 51 -2.88 0.35 12.53
N THR A 52 -3.12 0.64 11.25
CA THR A 52 -2.09 1.12 10.34
C THR A 52 -2.02 2.63 10.22
N GLY A 53 -2.75 3.40 11.05
CA GLY A 53 -2.84 4.86 10.99
C GLY A 53 -3.93 5.39 10.05
N GLY A 54 -4.78 4.51 9.51
CA GLY A 54 -5.96 4.93 8.75
C GLY A 54 -7.10 5.37 9.67
N ARG A 55 -7.94 6.29 9.21
CA ARG A 55 -9.11 6.76 9.97
C ARG A 55 -10.22 7.25 9.04
N TYR A 56 -11.45 7.24 9.51
CA TYR A 56 -12.51 8.02 8.88
C TYR A 56 -12.40 9.50 9.25
N ILE A 57 -12.59 10.38 8.27
CA ILE A 57 -12.62 11.83 8.45
C ILE A 57 -13.83 12.42 7.72
N ILE A 58 -14.28 13.60 8.16
CA ILE A 58 -15.27 14.37 7.40
C ILE A 58 -14.54 15.17 6.32
N SER A 59 -14.89 14.91 5.06
CA SER A 59 -14.35 15.65 3.92
C SER A 59 -14.77 17.11 3.98
N LYS A 60 -13.81 18.04 3.99
CA LYS A 60 -14.08 19.49 3.96
C LYS A 60 -14.80 19.94 2.70
N THR A 61 -14.65 19.19 1.59
CA THR A 61 -15.26 19.54 0.30
C THR A 61 -16.68 19.00 0.17
N SER A 62 -16.93 17.77 0.61
CA SER A 62 -18.22 17.10 0.38
C SER A 62 -19.11 17.00 1.62
N GLY A 63 -18.59 17.29 2.81
CA GLY A 63 -19.29 17.13 4.09
C GLY A 63 -19.56 15.68 4.48
N LYS A 64 -19.11 14.70 3.69
CA LYS A 64 -19.33 13.27 3.91
C LYS A 64 -18.14 12.61 4.59
N GLU A 65 -18.41 11.55 5.32
CA GLU A 65 -17.38 10.67 5.88
C GLU A 65 -16.60 9.97 4.75
N VAL A 66 -15.27 10.01 4.83
CA VAL A 66 -14.35 9.38 3.88
C VAL A 66 -13.22 8.69 4.62
N TRP A 67 -12.74 7.57 4.09
CA TRP A 67 -11.56 6.89 4.61
C TRP A 67 -10.30 7.66 4.25
N SER A 68 -9.48 7.99 5.24
CA SER A 68 -8.19 8.66 5.10
C SER A 68 -7.05 7.74 5.51
N CYS A 69 -6.01 7.70 4.67
CA CYS A 69 -4.75 7.01 4.93
C CYS A 69 -3.60 8.01 5.22
N THR A 70 -3.88 9.26 5.58
CA THR A 70 -2.85 10.31 5.72
C THR A 70 -1.72 9.92 6.66
N ASP A 71 -2.02 9.19 7.74
CA ASP A 71 -1.00 8.79 8.73
C ASP A 71 -0.62 7.31 8.58
N CYS A 72 -0.95 6.69 7.44
CA CYS A 72 -0.69 5.28 7.21
C CYS A 72 0.68 5.02 6.58
N ILE A 73 1.60 4.49 7.38
CA ILE A 73 2.98 4.17 6.95
C ILE A 73 3.16 2.69 6.54
N PHE A 74 2.11 1.87 6.61
CA PHE A 74 2.21 0.39 6.47
C PHE A 74 2.97 -0.06 5.22
N HIS A 75 2.57 0.43 4.06
CA HIS A 75 3.13 0.01 2.77
C HIS A 75 4.48 0.68 2.45
N HIS A 76 4.98 1.50 3.37
CA HIS A 76 6.25 2.20 3.27
C HIS A 76 7.34 1.62 4.16
N LYS A 77 7.01 0.61 4.99
CA LYS A 77 8.03 -0.20 5.67
C LYS A 77 8.68 -1.12 4.63
N GLN A 78 10.00 -1.24 4.66
CA GLN A 78 10.73 -2.00 3.63
C GLN A 78 10.33 -3.47 3.63
N ASP A 79 10.22 -4.11 4.80
CA ASP A 79 9.82 -5.52 4.92
C ASP A 79 8.39 -5.77 4.40
N ILE A 80 7.48 -4.82 4.63
CA ILE A 80 6.12 -4.88 4.12
C ILE A 80 6.08 -4.69 2.61
N ALA A 81 6.82 -3.72 2.07
CA ALA A 81 6.88 -3.50 0.64
C ALA A 81 7.33 -4.78 -0.09
N TYR A 82 8.34 -5.49 0.42
CA TYR A 82 8.74 -6.79 -0.13
C TYR A 82 7.61 -7.81 -0.12
N LYS A 83 6.93 -8.01 1.01
CA LYS A 83 5.81 -8.96 1.12
C LYS A 83 4.64 -8.62 0.20
N ILE A 84 4.37 -7.33 0.00
CA ILE A 84 3.36 -6.88 -0.97
C ILE A 84 3.78 -7.29 -2.37
N LEU A 85 5.02 -7.00 -2.77
CA LEU A 85 5.52 -7.35 -4.11
C LEU A 85 5.49 -8.87 -4.33
N GLU A 86 5.99 -9.65 -3.39
CA GLU A 86 5.98 -11.12 -3.46
C GLU A 86 4.56 -11.66 -3.62
N GLY A 87 3.63 -11.23 -2.76
CA GLY A 87 2.25 -11.71 -2.85
C GLY A 87 1.53 -11.27 -4.13
N LEU A 88 1.85 -10.10 -4.68
CA LEU A 88 1.32 -9.70 -5.99
C LEU A 88 1.92 -10.53 -7.13
N ILE A 89 3.20 -10.94 -7.03
CA ILE A 89 3.83 -11.87 -7.98
C ILE A 89 3.20 -13.26 -7.88
N GLU A 90 2.93 -13.76 -6.67
CA GLU A 90 2.27 -15.06 -6.42
C GLU A 90 0.88 -15.13 -7.09
N LEU A 91 0.14 -14.02 -7.13
CA LEU A 91 -1.16 -13.94 -7.81
C LEU A 91 -1.05 -14.11 -9.33
N ASN A 92 0.15 -13.93 -9.90
CA ASN A 92 0.49 -14.11 -11.32
C ASN A 92 -0.49 -13.40 -12.28
N LYS A 93 -0.85 -12.16 -11.94
CA LYS A 93 -1.80 -11.33 -12.67
C LYS A 93 -1.27 -9.91 -12.81
N ASN A 94 -1.65 -9.25 -13.91
CA ASN A 94 -1.54 -7.79 -13.97
C ASN A 94 -2.38 -7.18 -12.83
N PHE A 95 -1.91 -6.09 -12.22
CA PHE A 95 -2.60 -5.49 -11.07
C PHE A 95 -4.05 -5.13 -11.37
N SER A 96 -4.33 -4.68 -12.60
CA SER A 96 -5.69 -4.34 -13.05
C SER A 96 -6.66 -5.53 -13.08
N LEU A 97 -6.15 -6.76 -13.10
CA LEU A 97 -6.94 -8.00 -13.11
C LEU A 97 -7.06 -8.62 -11.71
N ILE A 98 -6.38 -8.07 -10.71
CA ILE A 98 -6.47 -8.54 -9.33
C ILE A 98 -7.75 -7.98 -8.71
N SER A 99 -8.59 -8.86 -8.19
CA SER A 99 -9.84 -8.47 -7.53
C SER A 99 -9.57 -7.78 -6.19
N LYS A 100 -10.56 -7.00 -5.73
CA LYS A 100 -10.51 -6.41 -4.39
C LYS A 100 -10.38 -7.47 -3.29
N GLU A 101 -10.99 -8.63 -3.49
CA GLU A 101 -10.97 -9.72 -2.52
C GLU A 101 -9.57 -10.35 -2.41
N GLU A 102 -8.89 -10.57 -3.54
CA GLU A 102 -7.49 -11.02 -3.55
C GLU A 102 -6.56 -10.02 -2.83
N LEU A 103 -6.74 -8.71 -3.07
CA LEU A 103 -5.97 -7.68 -2.38
C LEU A 103 -6.24 -7.65 -0.87
N LYS A 104 -7.49 -7.84 -0.46
CA LYS A 104 -7.85 -7.96 0.97
C LYS A 104 -7.21 -9.19 1.60
N ASN A 105 -7.26 -10.34 0.94
CA ASN A 105 -6.68 -11.58 1.45
C ASN A 105 -5.15 -11.50 1.52
N LEU A 106 -4.51 -10.88 0.52
CA LEU A 106 -3.08 -10.58 0.56
C LEU A 106 -2.73 -9.70 1.78
N ARG A 107 -3.46 -8.61 1.98
CA ARG A 107 -3.23 -7.73 3.14
C ARG A 107 -3.36 -8.46 4.46
N LYS A 108 -4.43 -9.25 4.65
CA LYS A 108 -4.64 -10.06 5.85
C LYS A 108 -3.49 -11.03 6.09
N LYS A 109 -3.04 -11.76 5.04
CA LYS A 109 -1.87 -12.66 5.09
C LYS A 109 -0.62 -11.93 5.59
N ILE A 110 -0.36 -10.72 5.08
CA ILE A 110 0.81 -9.92 5.49
C ILE A 110 0.72 -9.51 6.97
N ILE A 111 -0.45 -9.06 7.44
CA ILE A 111 -0.66 -8.62 8.83
C ILE A 111 -0.50 -9.80 9.79
N ILE A 112 -1.15 -10.94 9.53
CA ILE A 112 -1.06 -12.16 10.36
C ILE A 112 0.39 -12.62 10.48
N ASN A 113 1.12 -12.64 9.35
CA ASN A 113 2.52 -13.05 9.34
C ASN A 113 3.46 -12.08 10.07
N GLN A 114 3.07 -10.82 10.29
CA GLN A 114 3.83 -9.91 11.15
C GLN A 114 3.60 -10.21 12.65
N ILE A 115 2.35 -10.53 13.04
CA ILE A 115 2.03 -10.87 14.44
C ILE A 115 2.76 -12.13 14.88
N SER A 116 2.83 -13.16 14.03
CA SER A 116 3.50 -14.42 14.34
C SER A 116 5.02 -14.32 14.44
N LYS A 117 5.65 -13.26 13.92
CA LYS A 117 7.10 -13.02 14.02
C LYS A 117 7.50 -12.23 15.27
N ASN A 118 6.54 -11.61 15.95
CA ASN A 118 6.75 -10.80 17.15
C ASN A 118 6.38 -11.57 18.45
N LYS A 119 6.12 -12.88 18.35
CA LYS A 119 5.99 -13.83 19.47
C LYS A 119 7.20 -14.75 19.48
#